data_AF-A0A378PIF1-F1
#
_entry.id   AF-A0A378PIF1-F1
#
_cell.length_a   1.000
_cell.length_b   1.000
_cell.length_c   1.000
_cell.angle_alpha   90.00
_cell.angle_beta   90.00
_cell.angle_gamma   90.00
#
_symmetry.space_group_name_H-M   'P 1'
#
loop_
_entity.id
_entity.type
_entity.pdbx_description
1 polymer ?
#
loop_
_entity_poly.entity_id
_entity_poly.type
_entity_poly.pdbx_seq_one_letter_code
_entity_poly.pdbx_strand_id
1 'polypeptide(L)'
;MIQEFKEFALKGNVMDLAVGVIIGAAFGKITTLLVEDIIMPIVAFIVVDDIDFKNMFVLLGDAPAGAPMTYDALKEAGAPMLAYGGFLTVVINSPS
;
A
#
# COMPACT_ATOMS: atom_id res chain seq x y z
N MET A 1 -11.83 31.84 -21.84
CA MET A 1 -10.84 30.95 -21.20
C MET A 1 -10.82 31.12 -19.68
N ILE A 2 -10.23 32.19 -19.11
CA ILE A 2 -10.21 32.40 -17.64
C ILE A 2 -11.62 32.60 -17.03
N GLN A 3 -12.49 33.35 -17.72
CA GLN A 3 -13.86 33.57 -17.26
C GLN A 3 -14.72 32.30 -17.32
N GLU A 4 -14.65 31.55 -18.43
CA GLU A 4 -15.32 30.25 -18.59
C GLU A 4 -14.78 29.18 -17.64
N PHE A 5 -13.47 29.21 -17.32
CA PHE A 5 -12.88 28.31 -16.33
C PHE A 5 -13.36 28.64 -14.91
N LYS A 6 -13.54 29.93 -14.61
CA LYS A 6 -14.12 30.38 -13.35
C LYS A 6 -15.59 29.96 -13.23
N GLU A 7 -16.39 30.10 -14.29
CA GLU A 7 -17.78 29.61 -14.33
C GLU A 7 -17.86 28.08 -14.27
N PHE A 8 -16.93 27.37 -14.89
CA PHE A 8 -16.82 25.92 -14.81
C PHE A 8 -16.43 25.43 -13.41
N ALA A 9 -15.46 26.08 -12.76
CA ALA A 9 -15.03 25.78 -11.40
C ALA A 9 -16.07 26.14 -10.33
N LEU A 10 -16.95 27.11 -10.61
CA LEU A 10 -18.07 27.49 -9.76
C LEU A 10 -19.30 26.57 -9.93
N LYS A 11 -19.28 25.62 -10.88
CA LYS A 11 -20.28 24.54 -10.90
C LYS A 11 -20.08 23.69 -9.65
N GLY A 12 -21.03 23.74 -8.72
CA GLY A 12 -20.93 23.07 -7.40
C GLY A 12 -20.46 21.61 -7.46
N ASN A 13 -20.87 20.86 -8.49
CA ASN A 13 -20.45 19.47 -8.68
C ASN A 13 -18.91 19.26 -8.82
N VAL A 14 -18.17 20.24 -9.34
CA VAL A 14 -16.71 20.13 -9.52
C VAL A 14 -15.96 20.55 -8.25
N MET A 15 -16.47 21.55 -7.55
CA MET A 15 -15.89 22.01 -6.28
C MET A 15 -16.06 20.94 -5.19
N ASP A 16 -17.27 20.35 -5.07
CA ASP A 16 -17.54 19.30 -4.09
C ASP A 16 -16.73 18.02 -4.39
N LEU A 17 -16.54 17.68 -5.66
CA LEU A 17 -15.67 16.59 -6.09
C LEU A 17 -14.20 16.84 -5.71
N ALA A 18 -13.69 18.05 -5.96
CA ALA A 18 -12.32 18.41 -5.62
C ALA A 18 -12.08 18.31 -4.10
N VAL A 19 -13.03 18.79 -3.29
CA VAL A 19 -12.98 18.67 -1.83
C VAL A 19 -13.02 17.20 -1.41
N GLY A 20 -13.90 16.39 -2.00
CA GLY A 20 -13.99 14.95 -1.74
C GLY A 20 -12.68 14.19 -2.01
N VAL A 21 -11.99 14.49 -3.12
CA VAL A 21 -10.70 13.88 -3.46
C VAL A 21 -9.60 14.31 -2.49
N ILE A 22 -9.55 15.58 -2.10
CA ILE A 22 -8.55 16.11 -1.15
C ILE A 22 -8.73 15.45 0.22
N ILE A 23 -9.98 15.36 0.70
CA ILE A 23 -10.30 14.71 1.98
C ILE A 23 -9.99 13.21 1.92
N GLY A 24 -10.36 12.52 0.83
CA GLY A 24 -10.05 11.10 0.64
C GLY A 24 -8.54 10.82 0.64
N ALA A 25 -7.74 11.65 -0.03
CA ALA A 25 -6.29 11.53 -0.05
C ALA A 25 -5.66 11.81 1.34
N ALA A 26 -6.20 12.76 2.09
CA ALA A 26 -5.74 13.06 3.45
C ALA A 26 -6.12 11.95 4.45
N PHE A 27 -7.36 11.43 4.38
CA PHE A 27 -7.82 10.34 5.24
C PHE A 27 -7.06 9.04 4.98
N GLY A 28 -6.73 8.73 3.72
CA GLY A 28 -5.91 7.56 3.39
C GLY A 28 -4.54 7.57 4.09
N LYS A 29 -3.92 8.74 4.24
CA LYS A 29 -2.65 8.86 4.99
C LYS A 29 -2.84 8.63 6.49
N ILE A 30 -3.94 9.13 7.05
CA ILE A 30 -4.26 8.95 8.48
C ILE A 30 -4.51 7.47 8.78
N THR A 31 -5.29 6.79 7.94
CA THR A 31 -5.55 5.36 8.10
C THR A 31 -4.28 4.52 7.93
N THR A 32 -3.42 4.88 6.97
CA THR A 32 -2.13 4.22 6.78
C THR A 32 -1.25 4.33 8.02
N LEU A 33 -1.09 5.54 8.57
CA LEU A 33 -0.30 5.76 9.79
C LEU A 33 -0.90 5.04 11.01
N LEU A 34 -2.23 5.03 11.15
CA LEU A 34 -2.90 4.28 12.21
C LEU A 34 -2.58 2.79 12.14
N VAL A 35 -2.60 2.23 10.94
CA VAL A 35 -2.33 0.80 10.77
C VAL A 35 -0.85 0.51 10.98
N GLU A 36 0.05 1.27 10.35
CA GLU A 36 1.49 1.06 10.43
C GLU A 36 2.03 1.26 11.85
N ASP A 37 1.58 2.30 12.56
CA ASP A 37 2.16 2.67 13.85
C ASP A 37 1.43 2.06 15.06
N ILE A 38 0.16 1.65 14.91
CA ILE A 38 -0.63 1.13 16.03
C ILE A 38 -1.09 -0.31 15.80
N ILE A 39 -1.72 -0.61 14.66
CA ILE A 39 -2.28 -1.96 14.44
C ILE A 39 -1.17 -2.98 14.17
N MET A 40 -0.20 -2.65 13.33
CA MET A 40 0.90 -3.56 12.96
C MET A 40 1.75 -3.99 14.17
N PRO A 41 2.14 -3.12 15.12
CA PRO A 41 2.82 -3.55 16.34
C PRO A 41 1.97 -4.47 17.22
N ILE A 42 0.66 -4.23 17.31
CA ILE A 42 -0.26 -5.06 18.09
C ILE A 42 -0.46 -6.43 17.43
N VAL A 43 -0.62 -6.47 16.10
CA VAL A 43 -0.69 -7.72 15.33
C VAL A 43 0.63 -8.47 15.44
N ALA A 44 1.77 -7.79 15.28
CA ALA A 44 3.09 -8.39 15.45
C ALA A 44 3.29 -8.95 16.86
N PHE A 45 2.76 -8.29 17.89
CA PHE A 45 2.79 -8.75 19.29
C PHE A 45 1.86 -9.93 19.59
N ILE A 46 0.75 -10.07 18.86
CA ILE A 46 -0.20 -11.19 19.04
C ILE A 46 0.22 -12.41 18.20
N VAL A 47 0.88 -12.18 17.06
CA VAL A 47 1.31 -13.20 16.08
C VAL A 47 2.81 -13.52 16.25
N VAL A 48 3.39 -13.35 17.45
CA VAL A 48 4.82 -13.59 17.78
C VAL A 48 5.19 -15.07 17.67
N ASP A 49 5.26 -15.54 16.43
CA ASP A 49 6.14 -16.61 15.98
C ASP A 49 6.59 -16.21 14.55
N ASP A 50 7.41 -15.16 14.49
CA ASP A 50 8.32 -14.79 13.39
C ASP A 50 7.77 -14.87 11.95
N ILE A 51 6.50 -14.50 11.71
CA ILE A 51 5.99 -14.41 10.34
C ILE A 51 6.43 -13.06 9.75
N ASP A 52 7.58 -13.07 9.09
CA ASP A 52 8.02 -11.97 8.25
C ASP A 52 7.20 -11.92 6.95
N PHE A 53 6.05 -11.24 7.01
CA PHE A 53 5.16 -11.02 5.87
C PHE A 53 5.87 -10.38 4.68
N LYS A 54 6.98 -9.65 4.88
CA LYS A 54 7.76 -9.07 3.79
C LYS A 54 8.49 -10.16 2.99
N ASN A 55 8.95 -11.21 3.65
CA ASN A 55 9.63 -12.35 3.04
C ASN A 55 8.67 -13.50 2.63
N MET A 56 7.36 -13.28 2.70
CA MET A 56 6.37 -14.21 2.16
C MET A 56 6.12 -13.97 0.67
N PHE A 57 6.89 -14.67 -0.16
CA PHE A 57 6.73 -14.67 -1.60
C PHE A 57 6.95 -16.07 -2.18
N VAL A 58 6.31 -16.35 -3.30
CA VAL A 58 6.61 -17.53 -4.13
C VAL A 58 7.43 -17.08 -5.32
N LEU A 59 8.64 -17.62 -5.47
CA LEU A 59 9.42 -17.49 -6.70
C LEU A 59 8.72 -18.23 -7.83
N LEU A 60 8.45 -17.52 -8.93
CA LEU A 60 7.89 -18.07 -10.15
C LEU A 60 9.00 -18.26 -11.19
N GLY A 61 9.96 -19.13 -10.91
CA GLY A 61 11.08 -19.42 -11.81
C GLY A 61 12.34 -19.80 -11.07
N ASP A 62 13.46 -19.83 -11.80
CA ASP A 62 14.76 -20.12 -11.22
C ASP A 62 15.24 -18.92 -10.39
N ALA A 63 15.60 -19.21 -9.14
CA ALA A 63 16.24 -18.23 -8.28
C ALA A 63 17.63 -17.87 -8.85
N PRO A 64 18.02 -16.58 -8.85
CA PRO A 64 19.37 -16.18 -9.25
C PRO A 64 20.41 -16.94 -8.42
N ALA A 65 21.37 -17.57 -9.10
CA ALA A 65 22.37 -18.41 -8.44
C ALA A 65 23.19 -17.61 -7.42
N GLY A 66 23.06 -17.95 -6.14
CA GLY A 66 23.79 -17.32 -5.04
C GLY A 66 23.13 -16.09 -4.41
N ALA A 67 21.95 -15.67 -4.90
CA ALA A 67 21.20 -14.61 -4.24
C ALA A 67 20.50 -15.16 -2.97
N PRO A 68 20.52 -14.42 -1.84
CA PRO A 68 19.68 -14.75 -0.70
C PRO A 68 18.22 -14.85 -1.14
N MET A 69 17.49 -15.87 -0.67
CA MET A 69 16.05 -16.03 -0.89
C MET A 69 15.26 -15.02 -0.04
N THR A 70 15.54 -13.73 -0.23
CA THR A 70 14.89 -12.62 0.44
C THR A 70 14.19 -11.74 -0.59
N TYR A 71 13.09 -11.11 -0.16
CA TYR A 71 12.26 -10.32 -1.07
C TYR A 71 13.08 -9.21 -1.76
N ASP A 72 13.92 -8.51 -1.00
CA ASP A 72 14.70 -7.38 -1.51
C ASP A 72 15.75 -7.84 -2.54
N ALA A 73 16.45 -8.95 -2.28
CA ALA A 73 17.50 -9.46 -3.16
C ALA A 73 16.92 -10.02 -4.49
N LEU A 74 15.78 -10.69 -4.42
CA LEU A 74 15.13 -11.25 -5.61
C LEU A 74 14.45 -10.17 -6.45
N LYS A 75 13.91 -9.13 -5.80
CA LYS A 75 13.36 -7.94 -6.48
C LYS A 75 14.44 -7.16 -7.21
N GLU A 76 15.60 -6.97 -6.58
CA GLU A 76 16.75 -6.30 -7.19
C GLU A 76 17.36 -7.10 -8.35
N ALA A 77 17.38 -8.43 -8.23
CA ALA A 77 17.80 -9.34 -9.29
C ALA A 77 16.78 -9.49 -10.44
N GLY A 78 15.61 -8.84 -10.35
CA GLY A 78 14.55 -8.93 -11.35
C GLY A 78 13.91 -10.32 -11.45
N ALA A 79 13.98 -11.12 -10.39
CA ALA A 79 13.41 -12.45 -10.37
C ALA A 79 11.88 -12.39 -10.38
N PRO A 80 11.20 -13.18 -11.22
CA PRO A 80 9.74 -13.27 -11.21
C PRO A 80 9.27 -13.84 -9.87
N MET A 81 8.54 -13.04 -9.09
CA MET A 81 8.10 -13.38 -7.74
C MET A 81 6.67 -12.92 -7.45
N LEU A 82 5.86 -13.80 -6.86
CA LEU A 82 4.54 -13.49 -6.31
C LEU A 82 4.67 -13.20 -4.82
N ALA A 83 4.72 -11.92 -4.47
CA ALA A 83 4.76 -11.49 -3.07
C ALA A 83 3.35 -11.35 -2.50
N TYR A 84 2.77 -12.49 -2.11
CA TYR A 84 1.45 -12.55 -1.46
C TYR A 84 1.47 -12.01 -0.02
N GLY A 85 2.65 -11.88 0.58
CA GLY A 85 2.80 -11.21 1.87
C GLY A 85 2.33 -9.75 1.86
N GLY A 86 2.62 -9.00 0.78
CA GLY A 86 2.10 -7.65 0.60
C GLY A 86 0.58 -7.60 0.45
N PHE A 87 -0.02 -8.63 -0.13
CA PHE A 87 -1.48 -8.75 -0.22
C PHE A 87 -2.12 -8.99 1.16
N LEU A 88 -1.53 -9.85 1.99
CA LEU A 88 -1.99 -10.06 3.37
C LEU A 88 -1.88 -8.78 4.20
N THR A 89 -0.79 -8.01 4.03
CA THR A 89 -0.66 -6.69 4.64
C THR A 89 -1.76 -5.75 4.18
N VAL A 90 -2.09 -5.72 2.88
CA VAL A 90 -3.19 -4.88 2.36
C VAL A 90 -4.56 -5.33 2.89
N VAL A 91 -4.83 -6.62 3.02
CA VAL A 91 -6.10 -7.12 3.58
C VAL A 91 -6.23 -6.77 5.07
N ILE A 92 -5.13 -6.83 5.83
CA ILE A 92 -5.10 -6.42 7.24
C ILE A 92 -5.16 -4.89 7.38
N ASN A 93 -4.56 -4.16 6.44
CA ASN A 93 -4.52 -2.69 6.40
C ASN A 93 -5.74 -2.06 5.73
N SER A 94 -6.60 -2.85 5.07
CA SER A 94 -7.76 -2.29 4.37
C SER A 94 -8.75 -1.74 5.39
N PRO A 95 -8.99 -0.42 5.44
CA PRO A 95 -10.16 0.09 6.14
C PRO A 95 -11.36 -0.25 5.24
N SER A 96 -12.24 -1.12 5.71
CA SER A 96 -13.63 -1.11 5.20
C SER A 96 -14.29 0.21 5.57
#